data_AF-A0AAN5X9N7-F1
#
_entry.id   AF-A0AAN5X9N7-F1
#
_cell.length_a   1.000
_cell.length_b   1.000
_cell.length_c   1.000
_cell.angle_alpha   90.00
_cell.angle_beta   90.00
_cell.angle_gamma   90.00
#
_symmetry.space_group_name_H-M   'P 1'
#
loop_
_entity.id
_entity.type
_entity.pdbx_description
1 polymer ?
#
loop_
_entity_poly.entity_id
_entity_poly.type
_entity_poly.pdbx_seq_one_letter_code
_entity_poly.pdbx_strand_id
1 'polypeptide(L)'
;MVNWFRVAVMSVAVAGFSGATLAQSGGTITFHGAIVEEGCAVAHQKTHIEVSCSHGTKMYRQTLSLRGSGVRERHAEWVHSRLDYLNPSHTLGILTLTYR
;
A
#
# COMPACT_ATOMS: atom_id res chain seq x y z
N MET A 1 55.88 -80.01 12.08
CA MET A 1 55.42 -79.46 10.78
C MET A 1 54.89 -78.07 11.06
N VAL A 2 55.66 -77.06 10.64
CA VAL A 2 55.34 -75.63 10.79
C VAL A 2 54.39 -75.27 9.64
N ASN A 3 53.23 -74.69 9.92
CA ASN A 3 52.44 -74.05 8.86
C ASN A 3 52.27 -72.57 9.14
N TRP A 4 52.74 -71.82 8.16
CA TRP A 4 52.97 -70.39 8.12
C TRP A 4 51.84 -69.79 7.30
N PHE A 5 50.83 -69.21 7.96
CA PHE A 5 49.90 -68.31 7.27
C PHE A 5 49.84 -66.99 8.02
N ARG A 6 50.64 -66.06 7.52
CA ARG A 6 50.52 -64.65 7.82
C ARG A 6 49.24 -64.14 7.17
N VAL A 7 48.36 -63.54 7.97
CA VAL A 7 47.41 -62.56 7.45
C VAL A 7 47.44 -61.38 8.41
N ALA A 8 48.19 -60.34 8.02
CA ALA A 8 48.02 -59.02 8.58
C ALA A 8 46.83 -58.37 7.84
N VAL A 9 45.83 -57.89 8.59
CA VAL A 9 44.80 -57.01 8.03
C VAL A 9 44.80 -55.70 8.82
N MET A 10 45.07 -54.64 8.08
CA MET A 10 45.13 -53.25 8.52
C MET A 10 43.73 -52.68 8.82
N SER A 11 43.65 -51.99 9.95
CA SER A 11 42.96 -50.72 10.24
C SER A 11 41.65 -50.35 9.53
N VAL A 12 40.58 -50.10 10.30
CA VAL A 12 39.61 -49.02 10.00
C VAL A 12 39.24 -48.30 11.29
N ALA A 13 39.78 -47.09 11.48
CA ALA A 13 39.23 -46.13 12.42
C ALA A 13 37.94 -45.57 11.80
N VAL A 14 36.79 -45.84 12.43
CA VAL A 14 35.52 -45.23 12.03
C VAL A 14 35.51 -43.79 12.55
N ALA A 15 35.90 -42.84 11.71
CA ALA A 15 35.61 -41.43 11.95
C ALA A 15 34.10 -41.24 11.84
N GLY A 16 33.42 -41.10 12.97
CA GLY A 16 32.03 -40.71 13.03
C GLY A 16 31.89 -39.28 12.52
N PHE A 17 31.51 -39.12 11.25
CA PHE A 17 31.14 -37.81 10.72
C PHE A 17 29.79 -37.44 11.34
N SER A 18 29.78 -36.41 12.19
CA SER A 18 28.55 -35.70 12.56
C SER A 18 27.94 -35.17 11.27
N GLY A 19 26.86 -35.78 10.82
CA GLY A 19 26.14 -35.33 9.63
C GLY A 19 25.74 -33.87 9.81
N ALA A 20 26.18 -33.02 8.89
CA ALA A 20 25.62 -31.68 8.77
C ALA A 20 24.16 -31.84 8.36
N THR A 21 23.24 -31.72 9.33
CA THR A 21 21.82 -31.58 9.04
C THR A 21 21.66 -30.27 8.28
N LEU A 22 21.49 -30.34 6.96
CA LEU A 22 21.10 -29.18 6.16
C LEU A 22 19.79 -28.66 6.75
N ALA A 23 19.80 -27.43 7.27
CA ALA A 23 18.57 -26.76 7.68
C ALA A 23 17.62 -26.76 6.49
N GLN A 24 16.40 -27.29 6.68
CA GLN A 24 15.36 -27.33 5.66
C GLN A 24 15.10 -25.89 5.18
N SER A 25 15.66 -25.50 4.04
CA SER A 25 15.48 -24.16 3.50
C SER A 25 14.11 -24.07 2.86
N GLY A 26 13.19 -23.31 3.46
CA GLY A 26 11.91 -23.03 2.83
C GLY A 26 10.78 -22.75 3.81
N GLY A 27 9.75 -22.12 3.30
CA GLY A 27 8.53 -21.74 3.99
C GLY A 27 7.65 -20.95 3.04
N THR A 28 6.36 -20.84 3.36
CA THR A 28 5.42 -20.07 2.54
C THR A 28 5.22 -18.69 3.17
N ILE A 29 5.43 -17.64 2.37
CA ILE A 29 5.05 -16.27 2.74
C ILE A 29 3.80 -15.91 1.93
N THR A 30 2.72 -15.62 2.63
CA THR A 30 1.47 -15.18 2.01
C THR A 30 1.37 -13.67 2.13
N PHE A 31 1.32 -12.98 0.99
CA PHE A 31 1.12 -11.54 0.92
C PHE A 31 -0.37 -11.26 0.70
N HIS A 32 -0.92 -10.35 1.50
CA HIS A 32 -2.29 -9.88 1.36
C HIS A 32 -2.27 -8.37 1.10
N GLY A 33 -3.02 -7.94 0.10
CA GLY A 33 -3.15 -6.54 -0.23
C GLY A 33 -4.24 -6.31 -1.26
N ALA A 34 -4.64 -5.05 -1.41
CA ALA A 34 -5.53 -4.59 -2.45
C ALA A 34 -4.92 -3.34 -3.10
N ILE A 35 -5.10 -3.20 -4.41
CA ILE A 35 -4.84 -1.94 -5.10
C ILE A 35 -6.16 -1.19 -5.08
N VAL A 36 -6.20 -0.09 -4.32
CA VAL A 36 -7.37 0.81 -4.26
C VAL A 36 -7.09 2.06 -5.07
N GLU A 37 -8.13 2.64 -5.66
CA GLU A 37 -8.01 3.95 -6.31
C GLU A 37 -7.62 5.01 -5.26
N GLU A 38 -6.77 5.96 -5.66
CA GLU A 38 -6.46 7.10 -4.81
C GLU A 38 -7.71 7.96 -4.62
N GLY A 39 -7.83 8.57 -3.43
CA GLY A 39 -8.86 9.56 -3.19
C GLY A 39 -8.71 10.77 -4.11
N CYS A 40 -9.74 11.59 -4.20
CA CYS A 40 -9.69 12.80 -5.00
C CYS A 40 -8.57 13.75 -4.55
N ALA A 41 -7.78 14.23 -5.50
CA ALA A 41 -6.82 15.31 -5.25
C ALA A 41 -7.56 16.64 -5.08
N VAL A 42 -7.19 17.39 -4.04
CA VAL A 42 -7.78 18.69 -3.72
C VAL A 42 -6.70 19.77 -3.75
N ALA A 43 -6.85 20.76 -4.62
CA ALA A 43 -5.99 21.93 -4.68
C ALA A 43 -6.75 23.17 -4.20
N HIS A 44 -6.25 23.80 -3.14
CA HIS A 44 -6.86 24.99 -2.55
C HIS A 44 -6.18 26.27 -3.05
N GLN A 45 -6.95 27.17 -3.65
CA GLN A 45 -6.52 28.51 -4.03
C GLN A 45 -7.29 29.58 -3.25
N LYS A 46 -6.86 30.83 -3.34
CA LYS A 46 -7.45 31.95 -2.56
C LYS A 46 -8.94 32.17 -2.84
N THR A 47 -9.41 31.88 -4.05
CA THR A 47 -10.78 32.18 -4.50
C THR A 47 -11.56 30.96 -4.97
N HIS A 48 -10.91 29.80 -5.04
CA HIS A 48 -11.52 28.58 -5.53
C HIS A 48 -10.78 27.34 -5.04
N ILE A 49 -11.46 26.20 -5.09
CA ILE A 49 -10.92 24.89 -4.80
C ILE A 49 -11.09 24.04 -6.05
N GLU A 50 -10.05 23.34 -6.47
CA GLU A 50 -10.10 22.37 -7.55
C GLU A 50 -10.08 20.95 -6.97
N VAL A 51 -11.05 20.14 -7.39
CA VAL A 51 -11.18 18.74 -7.01
C VAL A 51 -10.96 17.90 -8.26
N SER A 52 -10.02 16.96 -8.20
CA SER A 52 -9.71 16.03 -9.30
C SER A 52 -9.83 14.60 -8.81
N CYS A 53 -10.74 13.82 -9.39
CA CYS A 53 -10.95 12.42 -9.02
C CYS A 53 -10.67 11.52 -10.21
N SER A 54 -9.83 10.51 -10.01
CA SER A 54 -9.65 9.40 -10.95
C SER A 54 -10.71 8.35 -10.68
N HIS A 55 -11.39 7.89 -11.73
CA HIS A 55 -12.24 6.71 -11.67
C HIS A 55 -11.99 5.85 -12.92
N GLY A 56 -11.32 4.71 -12.73
CA GLY A 56 -10.75 3.91 -13.80
C GLY A 56 -9.77 4.72 -14.66
N THR A 57 -10.09 4.86 -15.96
CA THR A 57 -9.28 5.63 -16.93
C THR A 57 -9.72 7.09 -17.08
N LYS A 58 -10.77 7.52 -16.36
CA LYS A 58 -11.35 8.85 -16.49
C LYS A 58 -10.88 9.76 -15.37
N MET A 59 -10.54 11.00 -15.74
CA MET A 59 -10.27 12.08 -14.80
C MET A 59 -11.42 13.06 -14.79
N TYR A 60 -12.03 13.22 -13.62
CA TYR A 60 -13.11 14.15 -13.39
C TYR A 60 -12.59 15.37 -12.63
N ARG A 61 -12.91 16.58 -13.10
CA ARG A 61 -12.50 17.84 -12.46
C ARG A 61 -13.70 18.71 -12.13
N GLN A 62 -13.70 19.27 -10.92
CA GLN A 62 -14.68 20.24 -10.48
C GLN A 62 -13.97 21.43 -9.85
N THR A 63 -14.43 22.64 -10.18
CA THR A 63 -13.97 23.88 -9.55
C THR A 63 -15.07 24.46 -8.69
N LEU A 64 -14.78 24.63 -7.41
CA LEU A 64 -15.66 25.22 -6.40
C LEU A 64 -15.24 26.67 -6.19
N SER A 65 -16.12 27.62 -6.47
CA SER A 65 -15.81 29.04 -6.20
C SER A 65 -16.06 29.37 -4.73
N LEU A 66 -15.03 29.88 -4.05
CA LEU A 66 -15.13 30.40 -2.68
C LEU A 66 -15.59 31.86 -2.76
N ARG A 67 -16.89 32.09 -2.55
CA ARG A 67 -17.44 33.45 -2.43
C ARG A 67 -17.75 33.73 -0.96
N GLY A 68 -17.79 35.01 -0.59
CA GLY A 68 -18.18 35.43 0.77
C GLY A 68 -19.57 34.94 1.18
N SER A 69 -20.44 34.62 0.21
CA SER A 69 -21.77 34.04 0.41
C SER A 69 -21.81 32.50 0.50
N GLY A 70 -20.67 31.81 0.47
CA GLY A 70 -20.59 30.34 0.45
C GLY A 70 -19.91 29.76 -0.79
N VAL A 71 -19.83 28.43 -0.85
CA VAL A 71 -19.37 27.70 -2.04
C VAL A 71 -20.52 27.58 -3.03
N ARG A 72 -20.27 28.05 -4.27
CA ARG A 72 -21.13 27.74 -5.41
C ARG A 72 -20.44 26.66 -6.22
N GLU A 73 -21.02 25.47 -6.23
CA GLU A 73 -20.67 24.46 -7.22
C GLU A 73 -21.06 24.93 -8.61
N ARG A 74 -20.11 24.80 -9.56
CA ARG A 74 -20.55 24.53 -10.94
C ARG A 74 -21.10 23.11 -10.93
N HIS A 75 -22.37 22.96 -11.29
CA HIS A 75 -23.09 21.69 -11.35
C HIS A 75 -22.21 20.61 -12.00
N ALA A 76 -21.89 19.59 -11.22
CA ALA A 76 -21.24 18.38 -11.68
C ALA A 76 -22.06 17.20 -11.16
N GLU A 77 -22.62 16.38 -12.04
CA GLU A 77 -23.50 15.27 -11.62
C GLU A 77 -22.75 14.14 -10.90
N TRP A 78 -21.42 14.11 -10.98
CA TRP A 78 -20.57 13.04 -10.45
C TRP A 78 -20.01 13.34 -9.05
N VAL A 79 -20.10 14.58 -8.58
CA VAL A 79 -19.59 15.01 -7.27
C VAL A 79 -20.45 16.11 -6.68
N HIS A 80 -20.87 15.89 -5.45
CA HIS A 80 -21.51 16.89 -4.62
C HIS A 80 -20.50 17.40 -3.60
N SER A 81 -20.44 18.70 -3.42
CA SER A 81 -19.61 19.35 -2.43
C SER A 81 -20.47 20.09 -1.39
N ARG A 82 -19.89 20.34 -0.23
CA ARG A 82 -20.53 21.17 0.78
C ARG A 82 -19.46 21.84 1.60
N LEU A 83 -19.50 23.16 1.70
CA LEU A 83 -18.61 23.91 2.58
C LEU A 83 -19.39 24.44 3.78
N ASP A 84 -19.03 23.97 4.96
CA ASP A 84 -19.54 24.48 6.23
C ASP A 84 -18.45 25.32 6.90
N TYR A 85 -18.68 26.63 7.06
CA TYR A 85 -17.74 27.50 7.75
C TYR A 85 -17.79 27.29 9.27
N LEU A 86 -16.63 27.26 9.90
CA LEU A 86 -16.46 27.06 11.34
C LEU A 86 -16.36 28.39 12.11
N ASN A 87 -16.28 29.53 11.42
CA ASN A 87 -16.17 30.84 12.06
C ASN A 87 -16.97 31.94 11.34
N PRO A 88 -17.43 32.98 12.07
CA PRO A 88 -18.23 34.07 11.48
C PRO A 88 -17.47 34.89 10.42
N SER A 89 -16.14 34.90 10.46
CA SER A 89 -15.30 35.59 9.48
C SER A 89 -15.10 34.81 8.18
N HIS A 90 -15.66 33.61 8.04
CA HIS A 90 -15.54 32.74 6.86
C HIS A 90 -14.09 32.47 6.42
N THR A 91 -13.18 32.35 7.38
CA THR A 91 -11.76 32.05 7.12
C THR A 91 -11.38 30.61 7.44
N LEU A 92 -12.26 29.85 8.09
CA LEU A 92 -12.05 28.44 8.42
C LEU A 92 -13.33 27.65 8.09
N GLY A 93 -13.20 26.48 7.47
CA GLY A 93 -14.35 25.66 7.10
C GLY A 93 -13.98 24.19 6.83
N ILE A 94 -15.02 23.35 6.73
CA ILE A 94 -14.93 21.94 6.36
C ILE A 94 -15.54 21.78 4.97
N LEU A 95 -14.74 21.30 4.02
CA LEU A 95 -15.21 20.90 2.70
C LEU A 95 -15.52 19.40 2.70
N THR A 96 -16.79 19.06 2.58
CA THR A 96 -17.25 17.68 2.41
C THR A 96 -17.45 17.40 0.93
N LEU A 97 -16.85 16.33 0.42
CA LEU A 97 -16.97 15.88 -0.97
C LEU A 97 -17.62 14.49 -0.99
N THR A 98 -18.71 14.36 -1.74
CA THR A 98 -19.41 13.09 -1.98
C THR A 98 -19.35 12.78 -3.46
N TYR A 99 -18.65 11.72 -3.83
CA TYR A 99 -18.46 11.29 -5.21
C TYR A 99 -18.91 9.84 -5.38
N ARG A 100 -19.30 9.47 -6.61
CA ARG A 100 -19.71 8.11 -7.00
C ARG A 100 -18.83 7.56 -8.10
#